data_AF-A0A3V2NZG0-F1
#
_entry.id   AF-A0A3V2NZG0-F1
#
_cell.length_a   1.000
_cell.length_b   1.000
_cell.length_c   1.000
_cell.angle_alpha   90.00
_cell.angle_beta   90.00
_cell.angle_gamma   90.00
#
_symmetry.space_group_name_H-M   'P 1'
#
loop_
_entity.id
_entity.type
_entity.pdbx_description
1 polymer ?
#
loop_
_entity_poly.entity_id
_entity_poly.type
_entity_poly.pdbx_seq_one_letter_code
_entity_poly.pdbx_strand_id
1 'polypeptide(L)'
;MPRQNVYMKQKTLDGIRQLVDERLAEGATPSDVNMSSVCSELLETGLRVVQQLKKREQEEEKNGGLTDEEFFRKRLLEESMKSRLTTQAILNCMFDLVEIKSDSRHNYHELISKFKQEIKESLQEFFPEKE
;
A
#
# COMPACT_ATOMS: atom_id res chain seq x y z
N MET A 1 36.64 -1.08 16.68
CA MET A 1 35.89 -0.29 15.68
C MET A 1 36.65 1.00 15.37
N PRO A 2 36.61 1.52 14.14
CA PRO A 2 37.17 2.82 13.82
C PRO A 2 36.50 3.91 14.67
N ARG A 3 37.27 4.85 15.20
CA ARG A 3 36.75 5.94 16.03
C ARG A 3 36.42 7.14 15.14
N GLN A 4 35.17 7.56 15.16
CA GLN A 4 34.70 8.76 14.45
C GLN A 4 34.17 9.77 15.45
N ASN A 5 34.64 11.02 15.36
CA ASN A 5 34.07 12.14 16.11
C ASN A 5 33.05 12.85 15.21
N VAL A 6 31.85 13.10 15.73
CA VAL A 6 30.74 13.74 15.01
C VAL A 6 30.25 14.94 15.80
N TYR A 7 30.11 16.08 15.14
CA TYR A 7 29.49 17.27 15.73
C TYR A 7 27.98 17.16 15.60
N MET A 8 27.28 17.28 16.73
CA MET A 8 25.83 17.13 16.82
C MET A 8 25.22 18.37 17.48
N LYS A 9 23.96 18.67 17.13
CA LYS A 9 23.18 19.70 17.83
C LYS A 9 22.88 19.23 19.26
N GLN A 10 22.74 20.16 20.18
CA GLN A 10 22.45 19.87 21.59
C GLN A 10 21.22 18.97 21.75
N LYS A 11 20.13 19.26 21.03
CA LYS A 11 18.91 18.44 21.01
C LYS A 11 19.16 16.97 20.65
N THR A 12 20.02 16.71 19.65
CA THR A 12 20.35 15.35 19.21
C THR A 12 21.16 14.62 20.27
N LEU A 13 22.13 15.32 20.87
CA LEU A 13 22.95 14.79 21.94
C LEU A 13 22.10 14.42 23.16
N ASP A 14 21.19 15.30 23.57
CA ASP A 14 20.29 15.06 24.71
C ASP A 14 19.33 13.89 24.42
N GLY A 15 18.82 13.76 23.19
CA GLY A 15 17.99 12.62 22.79
C GLY A 15 18.75 11.28 22.88
N ILE A 16 20.03 11.24 22.49
CA ILE A 16 20.83 10.01 22.61
C ILE A 16 21.11 9.69 24.08
N ARG A 17 21.36 10.71 24.92
CA ARG A 17 21.52 10.50 26.37
C ARG A 17 20.27 9.89 26.98
N GLN A 18 19.10 10.42 26.62
CA GLN A 18 17.83 9.88 27.08
C GLN A 18 17.66 8.40 26.68
N LEU A 19 17.98 8.02 25.45
CA LEU A 19 17.93 6.61 25.01
C LEU A 19 18.89 5.70 25.79
N VAL A 20 20.07 6.20 26.15
CA VAL A 20 21.01 5.47 27.00
C VAL A 20 20.40 5.27 28.40
N ASP A 21 19.86 6.34 28.98
CA ASP A 21 19.25 6.29 30.31
C ASP A 21 18.02 5.37 30.37
N GLU A 22 17.19 5.38 29.32
CA GLU A 22 16.03 4.48 29.17
C GLU A 22 16.46 3.01 29.15
N ARG A 23 17.46 2.65 28.34
CA ARG A 23 17.97 1.27 28.27
C ARG A 23 18.64 0.80 29.57
N LEU A 24 19.30 1.72 30.29
CA LEU A 24 19.82 1.41 31.64
C LEU A 24 18.68 1.17 32.63
N ALA A 25 17.60 1.96 32.55
CA ALA A 25 16.41 1.75 33.38
C ALA A 25 15.70 0.43 33.08
N GLU A 26 15.78 -0.08 31.84
CA GLU A 26 15.29 -1.40 31.43
C GLU A 26 16.18 -2.57 31.92
N GLY A 27 17.28 -2.28 32.61
CA GLY A 27 18.15 -3.28 33.23
C GLY A 27 19.41 -3.64 32.42
N ALA A 28 19.73 -2.89 31.36
CA ALA A 28 20.99 -3.06 30.66
C ALA A 28 22.19 -2.59 31.50
N THR A 29 23.36 -3.18 31.28
CA THR A 29 24.57 -2.77 32.00
C THR A 29 25.26 -1.59 31.30
N PRO A 30 25.94 -0.69 32.03
CA PRO A 30 26.73 0.40 31.42
C PRO A 30 27.89 -0.07 30.53
N SER A 31 28.33 -1.32 30.70
CA SER A 31 29.31 -1.96 29.81
C SER A 31 28.72 -2.27 28.42
N ASP A 32 27.43 -2.60 28.36
CA ASP A 32 26.75 -2.97 27.12
C ASP A 32 26.15 -1.75 26.42
N VAL A 33 25.58 -0.82 27.21
CA VAL A 33 24.91 0.37 26.71
C VAL A 33 25.65 1.62 27.15
N ASN A 34 26.22 2.32 26.18
CA ASN A 34 26.85 3.61 26.37
C ASN A 34 26.61 4.49 25.15
N MET A 35 27.00 5.76 25.26
CA MET A 35 26.82 6.75 24.20
C MET A 35 27.36 6.28 22.84
N SER A 36 28.52 5.61 22.82
CA SER A 36 29.14 5.17 21.57
C SER A 36 28.41 3.98 20.95
N SER A 37 27.93 3.03 21.76
CA SER A 37 27.17 1.88 21.24
C SER A 37 25.82 2.32 20.67
N VAL A 38 25.08 3.18 21.39
CA VAL A 38 23.80 3.73 20.90
C VAL A 38 24.02 4.62 19.66
N CYS A 39 25.05 5.47 19.62
CA CYS A 39 25.37 6.25 18.42
C CYS A 39 25.66 5.36 17.21
N SER A 40 26.40 4.26 17.41
CA SER A 40 26.77 3.34 16.32
C SER A 40 25.52 2.65 15.75
N GLU A 41 24.63 2.16 16.62
CA GLU A 41 23.36 1.54 16.22
C GLU A 41 22.45 2.52 15.46
N LEU A 42 22.34 3.77 15.94
CA LEU A 42 21.56 4.81 15.27
C LEU A 42 22.14 5.17 13.90
N LEU A 43 23.47 5.21 13.75
CA LEU A 43 24.12 5.45 12.46
C LEU A 43 23.89 4.30 11.48
N GLU A 44 23.99 3.06 11.92
CA GLU A 44 23.69 1.89 11.09
C GLU A 44 22.22 1.88 10.64
N THR A 45 21.31 2.16 11.58
CA THR A 45 19.88 2.26 11.28
C THR A 45 19.59 3.40 10.31
N GLY A 46 20.16 4.58 10.55
CA GLY A 46 20.02 5.74 9.67
C GLY A 46 20.57 5.47 8.27
N LEU A 47 21.73 4.82 8.15
CA LEU A 47 22.30 4.43 6.87
C LEU A 47 21.37 3.47 6.12
N ARG A 48 20.81 2.47 6.82
CA ARG A 48 19.86 1.53 6.24
C ARG A 48 18.60 2.23 5.73
N VAL A 49 18.04 3.15 6.51
CA VAL A 49 16.85 3.93 6.10
C VAL A 49 17.15 4.78 4.88
N VAL A 50 18.29 5.48 4.85
CA VAL A 50 18.70 6.29 3.68
C VAL A 50 18.87 5.42 2.42
N GLN A 51 19.49 4.25 2.55
CA GLN A 51 19.62 3.31 1.43
C GLN A 51 18.27 2.78 0.95
N GLN A 52 17.36 2.47 1.86
CA GLN A 52 16.00 2.03 1.53
C GLN A 52 15.20 3.13 0.83
N LEU A 53 15.28 4.38 1.29
CA LEU A 53 14.63 5.52 0.63
C LEU A 53 15.14 5.70 -0.80
N LYS A 54 16.46 5.68 -1.01
CA LYS A 54 17.04 5.74 -2.37
C LYS A 54 16.60 4.58 -3.26
N LYS A 55 16.47 3.37 -2.70
CA LYS A 55 15.99 2.21 -3.44
C LYS A 55 14.53 2.39 -3.85
N ARG A 56 13.68 2.92 -2.96
CA ARG A 56 12.29 3.25 -3.26
C ARG A 56 12.19 4.32 -4.35
N GLU A 57 12.95 5.41 -4.25
CA GLU A 57 13.01 6.44 -5.31
C GLU A 57 13.38 5.84 -6.68
N GLN A 58 14.36 4.94 -6.73
CA GLN A 58 14.73 4.22 -7.97
C GLN A 58 13.64 3.26 -8.46
N GLU A 59 12.88 2.65 -7.55
CA GLU A 59 11.75 1.78 -7.90
C GLU A 59 10.56 2.62 -8.42
N GLU A 60 10.30 3.77 -7.82
CA GLU A 60 9.31 4.75 -8.29
C GLU A 60 9.67 5.26 -9.68
N GLU A 61 10.93 5.61 -9.95
CA GLU A 61 11.41 5.97 -11.30
C GLU A 61 11.14 4.85 -12.32
N LYS A 62 11.41 3.58 -11.95
CA LYS A 62 11.12 2.41 -12.80
C LYS A 62 9.62 2.19 -13.00
N ASN A 63 8.81 2.53 -11.99
CA ASN A 63 7.35 2.45 -12.03
C ASN A 63 6.71 3.64 -12.76
N GLY A 64 7.51 4.46 -13.47
CA GLY A 64 7.02 5.61 -14.22
C GLY A 64 6.70 6.83 -13.35
N GLY A 65 7.37 6.95 -12.21
CA GLY A 65 7.19 8.02 -11.23
C GLY A 65 6.00 7.80 -10.28
N LEU A 66 5.40 6.61 -10.28
CA LEU A 66 4.31 6.25 -9.38
C LEU A 66 4.87 5.66 -8.08
N THR A 67 4.31 6.07 -6.96
CA THR A 67 4.50 5.36 -5.69
C THR A 67 3.95 3.93 -5.78
N ASP A 68 4.44 3.03 -4.93
CA ASP A 68 3.96 1.64 -4.89
C ASP A 68 2.44 1.55 -4.71
N GLU A 69 1.87 2.46 -3.92
CA GLU A 69 0.42 2.52 -3.68
C GLU A 69 -0.35 2.99 -4.93
N GLU A 70 0.15 4.01 -5.63
CA GLU A 70 -0.48 4.47 -6.87
C GLU A 70 -0.37 3.43 -7.99
N PHE A 71 0.78 2.75 -8.08
CA PHE A 71 0.98 1.64 -9.00
C PHE A 71 0.01 0.50 -8.70
N PHE A 72 -0.16 0.14 -7.42
CA PHE A 72 -1.13 -0.85 -6.99
C PHE A 72 -2.56 -0.46 -7.35
N ARG A 73 -3.00 0.78 -7.02
CA ARG A 73 -4.34 1.28 -7.34
C ARG A 73 -4.61 1.27 -8.84
N LYS A 74 -3.64 1.73 -9.65
CA LYS A 74 -3.73 1.69 -11.12
C LYS A 74 -3.90 0.26 -11.61
N ARG A 75 -3.10 -0.68 -11.11
CA ARG A 75 -3.16 -2.08 -11.54
C ARG A 75 -4.47 -2.75 -11.13
N LEU A 76 -4.94 -2.48 -9.92
CA LEU A 76 -6.22 -3.00 -9.42
C LEU A 76 -7.39 -2.51 -10.28
N LEU A 77 -7.40 -1.22 -10.64
CA LEU A 77 -8.41 -0.66 -11.54
C LEU A 77 -8.35 -1.30 -12.92
N GLU A 78 -7.15 -1.43 -13.49
CA GLU A 78 -6.92 -2.05 -14.80
C GLU A 78 -7.46 -3.49 -14.86
N GLU A 79 -7.11 -4.33 -13.89
CA GLU A 79 -7.56 -5.72 -13.84
C GLU A 79 -9.07 -5.84 -13.56
N SER A 80 -9.62 -4.96 -12.71
CA SER A 80 -11.06 -4.90 -12.45
C SER A 80 -11.85 -4.52 -13.71
N MET A 81 -11.36 -3.55 -14.48
CA MET A 81 -11.96 -3.16 -15.76
C MET A 81 -11.88 -4.28 -16.80
N LYS A 82 -10.73 -4.95 -16.92
CA LYS A 82 -10.58 -6.11 -17.82
C LYS A 82 -11.56 -7.22 -17.47
N SER A 83 -11.62 -7.61 -16.20
CA SER A 83 -12.55 -8.64 -15.72
C SER A 83 -14.00 -8.30 -16.04
N ARG A 84 -14.42 -7.05 -15.80
CA ARG A 84 -15.76 -6.58 -16.16
C ARG A 84 -16.04 -6.68 -17.66
N LEU A 85 -15.13 -6.19 -18.50
CA LEU A 85 -15.28 -6.24 -19.97
C LEU A 85 -15.34 -7.67 -20.48
N THR A 86 -14.46 -8.54 -20.00
CA THR A 86 -14.44 -9.97 -20.37
C THR A 86 -15.72 -10.67 -19.93
N THR A 87 -16.18 -10.44 -18.71
CA THR A 87 -17.44 -11.04 -18.21
C THR A 87 -18.64 -10.57 -19.02
N GLN A 88 -18.68 -9.29 -19.40
CA GLN A 88 -19.75 -8.77 -20.25
C GLN A 88 -19.72 -9.39 -21.66
N ALA A 89 -18.53 -9.59 -22.24
CA ALA A 89 -18.39 -10.27 -23.52
C ALA A 89 -18.84 -11.74 -23.44
N ILE A 90 -18.43 -12.46 -22.40
CA ILE A 90 -18.87 -13.84 -22.14
C ILE A 90 -20.39 -13.90 -21.99
N LEU A 91 -20.98 -12.99 -21.22
CA LEU A 91 -22.43 -12.92 -21.03
C LEU A 91 -23.15 -12.71 -22.37
N ASN A 92 -22.66 -11.79 -23.22
CA ASN A 92 -23.22 -11.59 -24.55
C ASN A 92 -23.17 -12.88 -25.38
N CYS A 93 -22.02 -13.54 -25.43
CA CYS A 93 -21.87 -14.79 -26.17
C CYS A 93 -22.79 -15.91 -25.62
N MET A 94 -23.04 -15.95 -24.30
CA MET A 94 -23.96 -16.92 -23.72
C MET A 94 -25.40 -16.71 -24.19
N PHE A 95 -25.86 -15.47 -24.30
CA PHE A 95 -27.22 -15.17 -24.78
C PHE A 95 -27.40 -15.38 -26.29
N ASP A 96 -26.31 -15.53 -27.04
CA ASP A 96 -26.35 -15.95 -28.45
C ASP A 96 -26.55 -17.47 -28.62
N LEU A 97 -26.39 -18.27 -27.55
CA LEU A 97 -26.63 -19.71 -27.59
C LEU A 97 -28.11 -20.02 -27.81
N VAL A 98 -28.39 -20.96 -28.71
CA VAL A 98 -29.75 -21.30 -29.14
C VAL A 98 -30.60 -21.81 -27.97
N GLU A 99 -30.02 -22.59 -27.08
CA GLU A 99 -30.66 -23.15 -25.90
C GLU A 99 -31.17 -22.05 -24.97
N ILE A 100 -30.33 -21.03 -24.73
CA ILE A 100 -30.66 -19.90 -23.84
C ILE A 100 -31.68 -18.99 -24.52
N LYS A 101 -31.49 -18.69 -25.81
CA LYS A 101 -32.40 -17.83 -26.58
C LYS A 101 -33.80 -18.42 -26.75
N SER A 102 -33.90 -19.75 -26.79
CA SER A 102 -35.17 -20.47 -26.91
C SER A 102 -35.95 -20.55 -25.58
N ASP A 103 -35.30 -20.32 -24.44
CA ASP A 103 -35.92 -20.35 -23.12
C ASP A 103 -36.44 -18.95 -22.74
N SER A 104 -37.77 -18.81 -22.67
CA SER A 104 -38.43 -17.54 -22.33
C SER A 104 -38.12 -17.03 -20.92
N ARG A 105 -37.55 -17.86 -20.05
CA ARG A 105 -37.13 -17.47 -18.69
C ARG A 105 -35.83 -16.65 -18.69
N HIS A 106 -35.04 -16.70 -19.75
CA HIS A 106 -33.75 -16.01 -19.83
C HIS A 106 -33.85 -14.82 -20.77
N ASN A 107 -34.04 -13.63 -20.21
CA ASN A 107 -34.07 -12.37 -20.97
C ASN A 107 -32.85 -11.51 -20.67
N TYR A 108 -32.05 -11.23 -21.70
CA TYR A 108 -30.86 -10.40 -21.58
C TYR A 108 -31.16 -8.98 -21.05
N HIS A 109 -32.21 -8.33 -21.58
CA HIS A 109 -32.56 -6.95 -21.18
C HIS A 109 -33.04 -6.86 -19.73
N GLU A 110 -33.81 -7.84 -19.29
CA GLU A 110 -34.28 -7.93 -17.90
C GLU A 110 -33.11 -8.15 -16.94
N LEU A 111 -32.20 -9.06 -17.29
CA LEU A 111 -30.99 -9.33 -16.49
C LEU A 111 -30.10 -8.07 -16.37
N ILE A 112 -29.87 -7.36 -17.47
CA ILE A 112 -29.10 -6.10 -17.44
C ILE A 112 -29.79 -5.03 -16.58
N SER A 113 -31.12 -4.96 -16.63
CA SER A 113 -31.89 -4.01 -15.81
C SER A 113 -31.77 -4.33 -14.33
N LYS A 114 -31.86 -5.62 -13.97
CA LYS A 114 -31.64 -6.10 -12.61
C LYS A 114 -30.25 -5.76 -12.09
N PHE A 115 -29.19 -6.03 -12.86
CA PHE A 115 -27.82 -5.67 -12.47
C PHE A 115 -27.65 -4.16 -12.25
N LYS A 116 -28.22 -3.32 -13.11
CA LYS A 116 -28.16 -1.85 -12.93
C LYS A 116 -28.82 -1.42 -11.63
N GLN A 117 -29.94 -2.03 -11.27
CA GLN A 117 -30.65 -1.74 -10.04
C GLN A 117 -29.84 -2.18 -8.81
N GLU A 118 -29.36 -3.43 -8.78
CA GLU A 118 -28.55 -3.96 -7.67
C GLU A 118 -27.25 -3.14 -7.46
N ILE A 119 -26.59 -2.74 -8.54
CA ILE A 119 -25.40 -1.88 -8.46
C ILE A 119 -25.78 -0.50 -7.90
N LYS A 120 -26.90 0.08 -8.33
CA LYS A 120 -27.36 1.37 -7.82
C LYS A 120 -27.65 1.30 -6.32
N GLU A 121 -28.35 0.26 -5.87
CA GLU A 121 -28.66 0.04 -4.46
C GLU A 121 -27.37 -0.14 -3.62
N SER A 122 -26.41 -0.93 -4.12
CA SER A 122 -25.13 -1.13 -3.43
C SER A 122 -24.27 0.13 -3.39
N LEU A 123 -24.29 0.95 -4.45
CA LEU A 123 -23.53 2.20 -4.49
C LEU A 123 -24.11 3.26 -3.56
N GLN A 124 -25.42 3.27 -3.33
CA GLN A 124 -26.06 4.26 -2.44
C GLN A 124 -25.58 4.18 -1.00
N GLU A 125 -25.12 3.02 -0.52
CA GLU A 125 -24.55 2.86 0.82
C GLU A 125 -23.28 3.70 1.01
N PHE A 126 -22.42 3.76 -0.02
CA PHE A 126 -21.13 4.43 0.03
C PHE A 126 -21.14 5.82 -0.63
N PHE A 127 -22.05 6.06 -1.58
CA PHE A 127 -22.17 7.27 -2.38
C PHE A 127 -23.65 7.68 -2.52
N PRO A 128 -24.25 8.31 -1.49
CA PRO A 128 -25.65 8.74 -1.54
C PRO A 128 -25.86 9.87 -2.57
N GLU A 129 -27.02 9.87 -3.25
CA GLU A 129 -27.36 10.88 -4.27
C GLU A 129 -27.70 12.27 -3.69
N LYS A 130 -27.83 12.38 -2.36
CA LYS A 130 -28.07 13.62 -1.63
C LYS A 130 -27.12 13.68 -0.43
N GLU A 131 -26.42 14.81 -0.29
CA GLU A 131 -25.74 15.19 0.96
C GLU A 131 -26.74 15.30 2.12
#